data_AF-A0A954VR35-F1
#
_entry.id   AF-A0A954VR35-F1
#
_cell.length_a   1.000
_cell.length_b   1.000
_cell.length_c   1.000
_cell.angle_alpha   90.00
_cell.angle_beta   90.00
_cell.angle_gamma   90.00
#
_symmetry.space_group_name_H-M   'P 1'
#
loop_
_entity.id
_entity.type
_entity.pdbx_description
1 polymer ?
#
loop_
_entity_poly.entity_id
_entity_poly.type
_entity_poly.pdbx_seq_one_letter_code
_entity_poly.pdbx_strand_id
1 'polypeptide(L)'
;AYIDLNPVAAGIAKAPEASEHTSVKARVDHVKQLGRENDLQAAREGSVVAIRRAKRLEERLWLVPIEDRRRIDSQREGMLASFTLGQYLLLIEHTGRLVRNKKASISAELADIMQRLGTTAATWESRIRRLCGGRLLGRFIGGSRDRLRSVAEQLGVSRVANLKASGNSA
;
A
#
# COMPACT_ATOMS: atom_id res chain seq x y z
N ALA A 1 2.45 1.31 -5.03
CA ALA A 1 3.17 1.57 -3.77
C ALA A 1 4.64 1.95 -4.00
N TYR A 2 5.52 1.08 -4.52
CA TYR A 2 6.93 1.46 -4.80
C TYR A 2 7.04 2.63 -5.80
N ILE A 3 6.17 2.64 -6.82
CA ILE A 3 6.06 3.72 -7.82
C ILE A 3 5.63 5.07 -7.20
N ASP A 4 4.90 5.05 -6.09
CA ASP A 4 4.34 6.27 -5.47
C ASP A 4 5.32 6.92 -4.49
N LEU A 5 6.25 6.13 -3.97
CA LEU A 5 7.36 6.60 -3.15
C LEU A 5 8.60 6.91 -3.99
N ASN A 6 8.63 6.57 -5.29
CA ASN A 6 9.80 6.75 -6.16
C ASN A 6 10.38 8.19 -6.11
N PRO A 7 9.58 9.26 -6.17
CA PRO A 7 10.13 10.61 -6.14
C PRO A 7 10.71 10.99 -4.78
N VAL A 8 10.16 10.48 -3.69
CA VAL A 8 10.70 10.69 -2.33
C VAL A 8 11.96 9.85 -2.11
N ALA A 9 11.93 8.58 -2.55
CA ALA A 9 13.05 7.66 -2.47
C ALA A 9 14.23 8.09 -3.37
N ALA A 10 13.96 8.77 -4.49
CA ALA A 10 14.95 9.36 -5.38
C ALA A 10 15.42 10.76 -4.95
N GLY A 11 14.90 11.32 -3.84
CA GLY A 11 15.24 12.66 -3.36
C GLY A 11 14.68 13.82 -4.19
N ILE A 12 13.77 13.53 -5.13
CA ILE A 12 13.12 14.49 -6.03
C ILE A 12 12.02 15.28 -5.31
N ALA A 13 11.37 14.70 -4.29
CA ALA A 13 10.32 15.37 -3.52
C ALA A 13 10.47 15.12 -2.01
N LYS A 14 10.17 16.14 -1.19
CA LYS A 14 10.24 16.06 0.29
C LYS A 14 9.12 15.22 0.91
N ALA A 15 8.03 15.00 0.17
CA ALA A 15 6.87 14.19 0.55
C ALA A 15 6.15 13.64 -0.71
N PRO A 16 5.41 12.52 -0.63
CA PRO A 16 4.73 11.92 -1.80
C PRO A 16 3.75 12.88 -2.49
N GLU A 17 3.06 13.69 -1.70
CA GLU A 17 2.13 14.74 -2.14
C GLU A 17 2.80 15.97 -2.78
N ALA A 18 4.12 16.14 -2.61
CA ALA A 18 4.90 17.22 -3.22
C ALA A 18 5.48 16.85 -4.60
N SER A 19 5.31 15.60 -5.05
CA SER A 19 5.74 15.18 -6.37
C SER A 19 4.66 15.45 -7.41
N GLU A 20 5.01 16.22 -8.44
CA GLU A 20 4.13 16.68 -9.52
C GLU A 20 3.43 15.54 -10.29
N HIS A 21 4.09 14.38 -10.43
CA HIS A 21 3.61 13.28 -11.28
C HIS A 21 3.55 11.91 -10.57
N THR A 22 2.86 11.82 -9.42
CA THR A 22 2.57 10.51 -8.78
C THR A 22 1.10 10.14 -8.85
N SER A 23 0.83 8.83 -8.76
CA SER A 23 -0.54 8.33 -8.68
C SER A 23 -1.23 8.72 -7.34
N VAL A 24 -0.45 9.04 -6.30
CA VAL A 24 -0.94 9.64 -5.05
C VAL A 24 -1.41 11.08 -5.28
N LYS A 25 -0.57 11.93 -5.90
CA LYS A 25 -0.92 13.31 -6.22
C LYS A 25 -2.21 13.38 -7.05
N ALA A 26 -2.28 12.60 -8.13
CA ALA A 26 -3.45 12.52 -8.99
C ALA A 26 -4.73 12.12 -8.24
N ARG A 27 -4.64 11.16 -7.30
CA ARG A 27 -5.78 10.75 -6.47
C ARG A 27 -6.21 11.83 -5.48
N VAL A 28 -5.25 12.45 -4.79
CA VAL A 28 -5.53 13.51 -3.81
C VAL A 28 -6.15 14.73 -4.52
N ASP A 29 -5.58 15.16 -5.64
CA ASP A 29 -6.09 16.28 -6.42
C ASP A 29 -7.50 15.99 -6.95
N HIS A 30 -7.75 14.76 -7.43
CA HIS A 30 -9.09 14.36 -7.86
C HIS A 30 -10.10 14.47 -6.73
N VAL A 31 -9.79 13.97 -5.54
CA VAL A 31 -10.71 14.03 -4.39
C VAL A 31 -10.91 15.47 -3.89
N LYS A 32 -9.88 16.32 -3.99
CA LYS A 32 -10.00 17.77 -3.73
C LYS A 32 -10.93 18.44 -4.73
N GLN A 33 -10.83 18.12 -6.02
CA GLN A 33 -11.75 18.64 -7.06
C GLN A 33 -13.20 18.21 -6.82
N LEU A 34 -13.42 17.07 -6.17
CA LEU A 34 -14.74 16.63 -5.73
C LEU A 34 -15.24 17.34 -4.46
N GLY A 35 -14.40 18.13 -3.78
CA GLY A 35 -14.72 18.76 -2.49
C GLY A 35 -14.81 17.77 -1.33
N ARG A 36 -14.14 16.61 -1.43
CA ARG A 36 -14.30 15.47 -0.50
C ARG A 36 -13.02 15.09 0.23
N GLU A 37 -12.12 16.04 0.42
CA GLU A 37 -10.82 15.83 1.08
C GLU A 37 -10.94 15.28 2.51
N ASN A 38 -11.98 15.66 3.25
CA ASN A 38 -12.24 15.12 4.59
C ASN A 38 -12.48 13.60 4.57
N ASP A 39 -13.04 13.06 3.48
CA ASP A 39 -13.28 11.62 3.35
C ASP A 39 -11.99 10.80 3.25
N LEU A 40 -10.86 11.44 2.86
CA LEU A 40 -9.54 10.79 2.90
C LEU A 40 -9.06 10.52 4.33
N GLN A 41 -9.51 11.35 5.28
CA GLN A 41 -9.15 11.26 6.69
C GLN A 41 -10.03 10.27 7.47
N ALA A 42 -11.16 9.85 6.90
CA ALA A 42 -12.08 8.88 7.50
C ALA A 42 -11.39 7.55 7.88
N ALA A 43 -10.27 7.21 7.23
CA ALA A 43 -9.46 6.05 7.60
C ALA A 43 -8.86 6.14 9.02
N ARG A 44 -8.65 7.34 9.56
CA ARG A 44 -8.18 7.58 10.92
C ARG A 44 -9.27 7.44 11.98
N GLU A 45 -10.54 7.53 11.57
CA GLU A 45 -11.71 7.36 12.45
C GLU A 45 -12.16 5.89 12.53
N GLY A 46 -11.52 5.01 11.76
CA GLY A 46 -11.75 3.57 11.78
C GLY A 46 -12.28 3.00 10.45
N SER A 47 -12.10 1.68 10.28
CA SER A 47 -12.35 0.97 9.02
C SER A 47 -13.80 1.05 8.52
N VAL A 48 -14.78 1.05 9.42
CA VAL A 48 -16.22 1.13 9.04
C VAL A 48 -16.55 2.50 8.45
N VAL A 49 -16.06 3.57 9.09
CA VAL A 49 -16.27 4.94 8.63
C VAL A 49 -15.56 5.13 7.28
N ALA A 50 -14.32 4.64 7.17
CA ALA A 50 -13.55 4.66 5.93
C ALA A 50 -14.32 4.05 4.75
N ILE A 51 -14.88 2.84 4.90
CA ILE A 51 -15.61 2.15 3.82
C ILE A 51 -16.85 2.92 3.39
N ARG A 52 -17.59 3.49 4.34
CA ARG A 52 -18.79 4.30 4.06
C ARG A 52 -18.44 5.58 3.31
N ARG A 53 -17.36 6.26 3.71
CA ARG A 53 -16.90 7.52 3.11
C ARG A 53 -16.15 7.32 1.79
N ALA A 54 -15.61 6.13 1.53
CA ALA A 54 -14.87 5.82 0.30
C ALA A 54 -15.73 5.73 -0.97
N LYS A 55 -17.06 5.74 -0.85
CA LYS A 55 -18.00 5.63 -1.96
C LYS A 55 -17.65 6.60 -3.09
N ARG A 56 -17.37 6.06 -4.28
CA ARG A 56 -17.11 6.79 -5.54
C ARG A 56 -15.99 7.84 -5.48
N LEU A 57 -15.04 7.72 -4.54
CA LEU A 57 -13.90 8.65 -4.48
C LEU A 57 -12.99 8.56 -5.71
N GLU A 58 -12.97 7.41 -6.39
CA GLU A 58 -12.10 7.16 -7.55
C GLU A 58 -12.91 6.86 -8.83
N GLU A 59 -14.25 6.99 -8.81
CA GLU A 59 -15.11 6.51 -9.90
C GLU A 59 -14.81 7.20 -11.24
N ARG A 60 -14.45 8.49 -11.21
CA ARG A 60 -14.15 9.31 -12.39
C ARG A 60 -12.66 9.48 -12.66
N LEU A 61 -11.79 8.88 -11.84
CA LEU A 61 -10.36 8.97 -12.01
C LEU A 61 -9.88 7.94 -13.02
N TRP A 62 -9.08 8.34 -14.01
CA TRP A 62 -8.60 7.41 -15.06
C TRP A 62 -7.77 6.25 -14.50
N LEU A 63 -7.14 6.43 -13.34
CA LEU A 63 -6.42 5.39 -12.63
C LEU A 63 -7.35 4.26 -12.18
N VAL A 64 -6.82 3.05 -12.09
CA VAL A 64 -7.53 1.93 -11.48
C VAL A 64 -7.81 2.26 -10.00
N PRO A 65 -9.07 2.13 -9.52
CA PRO A 65 -9.41 2.34 -8.12
C PRO A 65 -8.58 1.47 -7.17
N ILE A 66 -8.19 2.03 -6.02
CA ILE A 66 -7.55 1.24 -4.96
C ILE A 66 -8.55 0.18 -4.45
N GLU A 67 -9.76 0.63 -4.12
CA GLU A 67 -10.79 -0.23 -3.57
C GLU A 67 -11.59 -0.90 -4.69
N ASP A 68 -11.66 -2.23 -4.68
CA ASP A 68 -12.66 -2.94 -5.48
C ASP A 68 -14.03 -2.85 -4.81
N ARG A 69 -14.91 -2.07 -5.43
CA ARG A 69 -16.29 -1.83 -4.96
C ARG A 69 -17.35 -2.41 -5.89
N ARG A 70 -16.99 -3.31 -6.82
CA ARG A 70 -17.96 -3.94 -7.77
C ARG A 70 -19.12 -4.64 -7.07
N ARG A 71 -18.87 -5.19 -5.88
CA ARG A 71 -19.88 -5.86 -5.06
C ARG A 71 -20.74 -4.92 -4.21
N ILE A 72 -20.51 -3.61 -4.29
CA ILE A 72 -21.15 -2.61 -3.44
C ILE A 72 -21.87 -1.57 -4.30
N ASP A 73 -21.12 -0.74 -5.03
CA ASP A 73 -21.68 0.46 -5.65
C ASP A 73 -20.86 1.06 -6.81
N SER A 74 -19.91 0.30 -7.37
CA SER A 74 -19.09 0.71 -8.51
C SER A 74 -19.24 -0.26 -9.69
N GLN A 75 -19.10 0.24 -10.91
CA GLN A 75 -18.99 -0.58 -12.11
C GLN A 75 -17.52 -0.80 -12.51
N ARG A 76 -16.58 -0.12 -11.85
CA ARG A 76 -15.15 -0.20 -12.15
C ARG A 76 -14.49 -1.27 -11.30
N GLU A 77 -13.65 -2.07 -11.94
CA GLU A 77 -12.76 -3.00 -11.23
C GLU A 77 -11.71 -2.22 -10.45
N GLY A 78 -11.63 -2.48 -9.14
CA GLY A 78 -10.57 -1.98 -8.29
C GLY A 78 -9.56 -3.06 -7.92
N MET A 79 -8.49 -2.68 -7.23
CA MET A 79 -7.39 -3.60 -6.91
C MET A 79 -7.69 -4.53 -5.74
N LEU A 80 -8.26 -4.01 -4.64
CA LEU A 80 -8.44 -4.77 -3.40
C LEU A 80 -9.80 -4.47 -2.75
N ALA A 81 -10.58 -5.51 -2.48
CA ALA A 81 -11.86 -5.38 -1.80
C ALA A 81 -11.67 -4.92 -0.33
N SER A 82 -12.50 -3.96 0.11
CA SER A 82 -12.47 -3.42 1.49
C SER A 82 -11.09 -2.88 1.90
N PHE A 83 -10.37 -2.29 0.95
CA PHE A 83 -9.15 -1.51 1.16
C PHE A 83 -9.31 -0.16 0.46
N THR A 84 -9.73 0.83 1.23
CA THR A 84 -10.13 2.15 0.75
C THR A 84 -8.94 3.00 0.31
N LEU A 85 -9.20 4.03 -0.50
CA LEU A 85 -8.20 5.05 -0.84
C LEU A 85 -7.57 5.69 0.41
N GLY A 86 -8.37 6.03 1.42
CA GLY A 86 -7.87 6.61 2.68
C GLY A 86 -6.91 5.67 3.42
N GLN A 87 -7.22 4.36 3.46
CA GLN A 87 -6.34 3.36 4.07
C GLN A 87 -5.03 3.19 3.28
N TYR A 88 -5.09 3.27 1.96
CA TYR A 88 -3.88 3.28 1.12
C TYR A 88 -3.01 4.51 1.39
N LEU A 89 -3.59 5.71 1.49
CA LEU A 89 -2.84 6.93 1.83
C LEU A 89 -2.22 6.84 3.23
N LEU A 90 -2.95 6.31 4.20
CA LEU A 90 -2.45 6.08 5.56
C LEU A 90 -1.27 5.10 5.57
N LEU A 91 -1.33 4.03 4.78
CA LEU A 91 -0.23 3.08 4.61
C LEU A 91 1.01 3.75 3.99
N ILE A 92 0.83 4.57 2.96
CA ILE A 92 1.91 5.31 2.30
C ILE A 92 2.56 6.29 3.28
N GLU A 93 1.77 7.05 4.03
CA GLU A 93 2.26 7.98 5.05
C GLU A 93 3.11 7.28 6.11
N HIS A 94 2.60 6.19 6.69
CA HIS A 94 3.34 5.39 7.68
C HIS A 94 4.64 4.83 7.11
N THR A 95 4.57 4.29 5.89
CA THR A 95 5.74 3.72 5.20
C THR A 95 6.80 4.80 4.92
N GLY A 96 6.39 6.00 4.50
CA GLY A 96 7.29 7.14 4.28
C GLY A 96 7.98 7.59 5.58
N ARG A 97 7.22 7.72 6.67
CA ARG A 97 7.78 8.06 8.00
C ARG A 97 8.75 6.99 8.49
N LEU A 98 8.45 5.72 8.24
CA LEU A 98 9.31 4.60 8.63
C LEU A 98 10.67 4.67 7.92
N VAL A 99 10.65 4.92 6.61
CA VAL A 99 11.87 5.04 5.79
C VAL A 99 12.69 6.26 6.19
N ARG A 100 12.05 7.42 6.37
CA ARG A 100 12.75 8.69 6.66
C ARG A 100 13.29 8.77 8.09
N ASN A 101 12.48 8.40 9.08
CA ASN A 101 12.76 8.69 10.49
C ASN A 101 13.02 7.43 11.33
N LYS A 102 12.84 6.21 10.80
CA LYS A 102 12.91 4.95 11.57
C LYS A 102 12.01 4.91 12.83
N LYS A 103 10.97 5.75 12.89
CA LYS A 103 10.14 6.01 14.09
C LYS A 103 8.63 5.87 13.84
N ALA A 104 8.20 5.24 12.75
CA ALA A 104 6.77 5.08 12.49
C ALA A 104 6.21 3.89 13.27
N SER A 105 5.25 4.16 14.16
CA SER A 105 4.38 3.13 14.74
C SER A 105 3.17 2.95 13.84
N ILE A 106 2.74 1.71 13.63
CA ILE A 106 1.55 1.39 12.83
C ILE A 106 0.31 1.58 13.69
N SER A 107 -0.66 2.36 13.20
CA SER A 107 -1.94 2.55 13.90
C SER A 107 -2.73 1.24 14.02
N ALA A 108 -3.61 1.14 15.01
CA ALA A 108 -4.43 -0.07 15.22
C ALA A 108 -5.25 -0.43 13.98
N GLU A 109 -5.78 0.58 13.27
CA GLU A 109 -6.56 0.39 12.05
C GLU A 109 -5.74 -0.24 10.93
N LEU A 110 -4.47 0.17 10.80
CA LEU A 110 -3.57 -0.38 9.81
C LEU A 110 -3.10 -1.79 10.21
N ALA A 111 -2.99 -2.09 11.50
CA ALA A 111 -2.65 -3.41 12.00
C ALA A 111 -3.68 -4.47 11.56
N ASP A 112 -4.99 -4.18 11.65
CA ASP A 112 -6.06 -5.08 11.19
C ASP A 112 -5.98 -5.34 9.68
N ILE A 113 -5.73 -4.30 8.89
CA ILE A 113 -5.55 -4.42 7.45
C ILE A 113 -4.34 -5.29 7.13
N MET A 114 -3.24 -5.09 7.84
CA MET A 114 -2.03 -5.88 7.66
C MET A 114 -2.26 -7.36 8.00
N GLN A 115 -2.99 -7.64 9.07
CA GLN A 115 -3.39 -9.00 9.42
C GLN A 115 -4.21 -9.64 8.29
N ARG A 116 -5.19 -8.91 7.72
CA ARG A 116 -5.96 -9.37 6.55
C ARG A 116 -5.09 -9.63 5.32
N LEU A 117 -4.06 -8.82 5.10
CA LEU A 117 -3.06 -9.02 4.04
C LEU A 117 -2.07 -10.17 4.35
N GLY A 118 -2.16 -10.78 5.52
CA GLY A 118 -1.28 -11.85 5.97
C GLY A 118 0.11 -11.35 6.36
N THR A 119 0.21 -10.18 6.98
CA THR A 119 1.47 -9.60 7.45
C THR A 119 1.30 -8.90 8.80
N THR A 120 2.41 -8.55 9.45
CA THR A 120 2.43 -7.81 10.72
C THR A 120 3.22 -6.51 10.55
N ALA A 121 3.07 -5.58 11.50
CA ALA A 121 3.83 -4.34 11.50
C ALA A 121 5.35 -4.56 11.45
N ALA A 122 5.86 -5.45 12.30
CA ALA A 122 7.28 -5.81 12.33
C ALA A 122 7.75 -6.46 11.02
N THR A 123 6.94 -7.36 10.45
CA THR A 123 7.26 -8.03 9.19
C THR A 123 7.29 -7.04 8.02
N TRP A 124 6.34 -6.11 7.99
CA TRP A 124 6.30 -5.05 7.00
C TRP A 124 7.47 -4.09 7.12
N GLU A 125 7.83 -3.68 8.35
CA GLU A 125 8.99 -2.83 8.58
C GLU A 125 10.27 -3.48 8.08
N SER A 126 10.51 -4.73 8.46
CA SER A 126 11.67 -5.51 7.98
C SER A 126 11.73 -5.53 6.45
N ARG A 127 10.58 -5.72 5.78
CA ARG A 127 10.48 -5.71 4.32
C ARG A 127 10.77 -4.35 3.70
N ILE A 128 10.18 -3.28 4.23
CA ILE A 128 10.38 -1.93 3.71
C ILE A 128 11.85 -1.52 3.88
N ARG A 129 12.45 -1.79 5.04
CA ARG A 129 13.90 -1.56 5.25
C ARG A 129 14.75 -2.31 4.24
N ARG A 130 14.38 -3.55 3.90
CA ARG A 130 15.09 -4.35 2.91
C ARG A 130 14.88 -3.87 1.47
N LEU A 131 13.67 -3.41 1.14
CA LEU A 131 13.34 -2.79 -0.15
C LEU A 131 14.11 -1.48 -0.38
N CYS A 132 14.33 -0.72 0.69
CA CYS A 132 15.07 0.55 0.64
C CYS A 132 16.59 0.38 0.85
N GLY A 133 17.05 -0.77 1.35
CA GLY A 133 18.43 -0.99 1.78
C GLY A 133 19.41 -1.43 0.68
N GLY A 134 18.96 -1.67 -0.55
CA GLY A 134 19.84 -2.06 -1.65
C GLY A 134 19.11 -2.68 -2.84
N ARG A 135 19.86 -3.02 -3.90
CA ARG A 135 19.31 -3.60 -5.13
C ARG A 135 18.74 -4.99 -4.86
N LEU A 136 17.42 -5.13 -5.00
CA LEU A 136 16.75 -6.44 -4.96
C LEU A 136 16.69 -7.05 -6.35
N LEU A 137 17.08 -8.32 -6.44
CA LEU A 137 17.02 -9.11 -7.68
C LEU A 137 15.83 -10.08 -7.62
N GLY A 138 14.69 -9.74 -8.20
CA GLY A 138 13.53 -10.64 -8.23
C GLY A 138 12.29 -10.00 -8.82
N ARG A 139 11.39 -10.82 -9.35
CA ARG A 139 10.09 -10.39 -9.91
C ARG A 139 8.94 -10.43 -8.91
N PHE A 140 9.13 -11.11 -7.78
CA PHE A 140 8.09 -11.36 -6.77
C PHE A 140 8.63 -11.10 -5.36
N ILE A 141 7.77 -10.59 -4.48
CA ILE A 141 8.03 -10.38 -3.05
C ILE A 141 6.85 -11.00 -2.30
N GLY A 142 7.12 -11.84 -1.31
CA GLY A 142 6.09 -12.64 -0.66
C GLY A 142 6.03 -12.51 0.86
N GLY A 143 4.82 -12.83 1.36
CA GLY A 143 4.43 -12.85 2.76
C GLY A 143 5.16 -13.89 3.63
N SER A 144 5.55 -15.00 3.02
CA SER A 144 6.22 -16.13 3.67
C SER A 144 7.03 -16.88 2.61
N ARG A 145 7.94 -17.76 3.07
CA ARG A 145 8.69 -18.66 2.19
C ARG A 145 7.74 -19.59 1.44
N ASP A 146 6.72 -20.09 2.13
CA ASP A 146 5.78 -21.05 1.56
C ASP A 146 4.93 -20.43 0.46
N ARG A 147 4.50 -19.16 0.63
CA ARG A 147 3.82 -18.43 -0.46
C ARG A 147 4.73 -18.22 -1.66
N LEU A 148 6.02 -17.90 -1.45
CA LEU A 148 6.97 -17.73 -2.56
C LEU A 148 7.25 -19.06 -3.28
N ARG A 149 7.32 -20.18 -2.54
CA ARG A 149 7.48 -21.52 -3.13
C ARG A 149 6.24 -21.92 -3.92
N SER A 150 5.05 -21.75 -3.36
CA SER A 150 3.79 -22.06 -4.05
C SER A 150 3.63 -21.27 -5.35
N VAL A 151 3.98 -19.98 -5.36
CA VAL A 151 3.98 -19.17 -6.58
C VAL A 151 5.07 -19.63 -7.56
N ALA A 152 6.26 -20.01 -7.07
CA ALA A 152 7.32 -20.54 -7.93
C ALA A 152 6.92 -21.88 -8.59
N GLU A 153 6.25 -22.76 -7.86
CA GLU A 153 5.69 -24.03 -8.37
C GLU A 153 4.63 -23.77 -9.45
N GLN A 154 3.69 -22.86 -9.20
CA GLN A 154 2.68 -22.47 -10.19
C GLN A 154 3.29 -21.89 -11.47
N LEU A 155 4.43 -21.22 -11.35
CA LEU A 155 5.16 -20.63 -12.47
C LEU A 155 6.21 -21.57 -13.10
N GLY A 156 6.34 -22.81 -12.59
CA GLY A 156 7.32 -23.79 -13.09
C GLY A 156 8.79 -23.42 -12.85
N VAL A 157 9.07 -22.58 -11.85
CA VAL A 157 10.41 -22.04 -11.57
C VAL A 157 11.05 -22.80 -10.42
N SER A 158 12.15 -23.50 -10.68
CA SER A 158 12.86 -24.32 -9.67
C SER A 158 13.77 -23.52 -8.73
N ARG A 159 14.17 -22.31 -9.11
CA ARG A 159 15.10 -21.48 -8.33
C ARG A 159 14.43 -20.22 -7.78
N VAL A 160 14.26 -20.18 -6.46
CA VAL A 160 13.81 -18.97 -5.75
C VAL A 160 15.01 -18.25 -5.14
N ALA A 161 15.39 -17.12 -5.72
CA ALA A 161 16.44 -16.25 -5.18
C ALA A 161 15.94 -15.47 -3.95
N ASN A 162 16.87 -14.93 -3.15
CA ASN A 162 16.57 -14.07 -1.99
C ASN A 162 15.73 -14.69 -0.86
N LEU A 163 15.62 -16.03 -0.77
CA LEU A 163 14.85 -16.73 0.28
C LEU A 163 15.29 -16.45 1.73
N LYS A 164 16.49 -15.89 1.96
CA LYS A 164 16.93 -15.41 3.28
C LYS A 164 16.14 -14.18 3.79
N ALA A 165 15.18 -13.68 3.01
CA ALA A 165 14.36 -12.48 3.24
C ALA A 165 13.29 -12.56 4.32
N SER A 166 12.75 -13.75 4.53
CA SER A 166 11.58 -14.00 5.36
C SER A 166 12.07 -14.89 6.50
N GLY A 167 12.73 -14.25 7.46
CA GLY A 167 13.03 -14.89 8.73
C GLY A 167 11.71 -15.13 9.43
N ASN A 168 11.39 -16.41 9.66
CA ASN A 168 10.86 -16.77 10.95
C ASN A 168 12.02 -16.53 11.93
N SER A 169 11.87 -15.55 12.80
CA SER A 169 12.48 -15.69 14.12
C SER A 169 11.80 -16.90 14.75
N ALA A 170 12.61 -17.83 15.26
CA ALA A 170 12.14 -18.85 16.17
C ALA A 170 11.42 -18.23 17.37
#